data_AF-A0A9D6Y1S0-F1
#
_entry.id   AF-A0A9D6Y1S0-F1
#
_cell.length_a   1.000
_cell.length_b   1.000
_cell.length_c   1.000
_cell.angle_alpha   90.00
_cell.angle_beta   90.00
_cell.angle_gamma   90.00
#
_symmetry.space_group_name_H-M   'P 1'
#
loop_
_entity.id
_entity.type
_entity.pdbx_description
1 polymer ?
#
loop_
_entity_poly.entity_id
_entity_poly.type
_entity_poly.pdbx_seq_one_letter_code
_entity_poly.pdbx_strand_id
1 'polypeptide(L)' 'MEITLDTLKRLTRLAGFEWEDAELEALRPLAERSLDLLARLDAVDLGETEPATQYRVL' A
#
# COMPACT_ATOMS: atom_id res chain seq x y z
N MET A 1 -2.32 10.14 -5.71
CA MET A 1 -0.86 10.13 -5.56
C MET A 1 -0.30 9.29 -6.69
N GLU A 2 0.61 9.84 -7.50
CA GLU A 2 1.27 9.07 -8.56
C GLU A 2 2.37 8.21 -7.94
N ILE A 3 2.31 6.89 -8.13
CA ILE A 3 3.39 6.00 -7.74
C ILE A 3 4.49 6.15 -8.81
N THR A 4 5.75 6.31 -8.42
CA THR A 4 6.89 6.32 -9.35
C THR A 4 7.76 5.09 -9.15
N LEU A 5 8.63 4.78 -10.11
CA LEU A 5 9.60 3.68 -9.96
C LEU A 5 10.52 3.89 -8.75
N ASP A 6 10.98 5.12 -8.52
CA ASP A 6 11.81 5.46 -7.35
C ASP A 6 11.05 5.20 -6.03
N THR A 7 9.76 5.53 -5.99
CA THR A 7 8.90 5.20 -4.85
C THR A 7 8.83 3.70 -4.61
N LEU A 8 8.60 2.90 -5.66
CA LEU A 8 8.55 1.45 -5.58
C LEU A 8 9.88 0.86 -5.07
N LYS A 9 11.02 1.31 -5.61
CA LYS A 9 12.37 0.89 -5.17
C LYS A 9 12.61 1.17 -3.69
N ARG A 10 12.21 2.34 -3.20
CA ARG A 10 12.36 2.70 -1.77
C ARG A 10 11.50 1.81 -0.88
N LEU A 11 10.25 1.55 -1.28
CA LEU A 11 9.32 0.73 -0.50
C LEU A 11 9.75 -0.73 -0.44
N THR A 12 10.17 -1.32 -1.56
CA THR A 12 10.62 -2.71 -1.58
C THR A 12 11.91 -2.89 -0.81
N ARG A 13 12.84 -1.94 -0.89
CA ARG A 13 14.05 -1.93 -0.05
C ARG A 13 13.73 -1.83 1.44
N LEU A 14 12.75 -1.01 1.85
CA LEU A 14 12.28 -0.95 3.24
C LEU A 14 11.68 -2.28 3.71
N ALA A 15 11.03 -3.02 2.80
CA ALA A 15 10.50 -4.34 3.05
C ALA A 15 11.54 -5.48 2.95
N GLY A 16 12.80 -5.16 2.62
CA GLY A 16 13.89 -6.14 2.50
C GLY A 16 13.91 -6.94 1.19
N PHE A 17 13.22 -6.46 0.15
CA PHE A 17 13.24 -7.07 -1.17
C PHE A 17 14.21 -6.36 -2.11
N GLU A 18 14.97 -7.14 -2.88
CA GLU A 18 15.84 -6.67 -3.96
C GLU A 18 15.23 -7.14 -5.30
N TRP A 19 14.40 -6.30 -5.90
CA TRP A 19 13.74 -6.56 -7.17
C TRP A 19 14.30 -5.67 -8.27
N GLU A 20 14.31 -6.20 -9.48
CA GLU A 20 14.73 -5.47 -10.68
C GLU A 20 13.67 -4.44 -11.09
N ASP A 21 14.10 -3.39 -11.80
CA ASP A 21 13.22 -2.30 -12.22
C ASP A 21 12.02 -2.81 -13.04
N ALA A 22 12.23 -3.83 -13.89
CA ALA A 22 11.16 -4.43 -14.68
C ALA A 22 10.10 -5.15 -13.82
N GLU A 23 10.52 -5.79 -12.73
CA GLU A 23 9.62 -6.47 -11.79
C GLU A 23 8.79 -5.46 -11.00
N LEU A 24 9.41 -4.34 -10.62
CA LEU A 24 8.73 -3.22 -9.95
C LEU A 24 7.70 -2.56 -10.87
N GLU A 25 8.07 -2.30 -12.12
CA GLU A 25 7.15 -1.76 -13.13
C GLU A 25 5.97 -2.70 -13.37
N ALA A 26 6.18 -4.02 -13.38
CA ALA A 26 5.10 -4.99 -13.50
C ALA A 26 4.10 -4.93 -12.32
N LEU A 27 4.53 -4.47 -11.14
CA LEU A 27 3.69 -4.33 -9.95
C LEU A 27 3.00 -2.98 -9.84
N ARG A 28 3.43 -1.96 -10.60
CA ARG A 28 2.85 -0.61 -10.58
C ARG A 28 1.32 -0.62 -10.70
N PRO A 29 0.69 -1.33 -11.68
CA PRO A 29 -0.76 -1.31 -11.81
C PRO A 29 -1.48 -1.89 -10.58
N LEU A 30 -0.89 -2.91 -9.94
CA LEU A 30 -1.44 -3.52 -8.72
C LEU A 30 -1.34 -2.55 -7.53
N ALA A 31 -0.21 -1.87 -7.39
CA ALA A 31 0.00 -0.88 -6.34
C ALA A 31 -0.95 0.32 -6.50
N GLU A 32 -1.12 0.83 -7.72
CA GLU A 32 -2.06 1.91 -8.03
C GLU A 32 -3.50 1.52 -7.69
N ARG A 33 -3.93 0.31 -8.08
CA ARG A 33 -5.26 -0.19 -7.73
C ARG A 33 -5.45 -0.32 -6.22
N SER A 34 -4.42 -0.77 -5.50
CA SER A 34 -4.47 -0.91 -4.04
C SER A 34 -4.59 0.45 -3.35
N LEU A 35 -3.87 1.48 -3.82
CA LEU A 35 -4.01 2.84 -3.32
C LEU A 35 -5.39 3.44 -3.63
N ASP A 36 -5.97 3.17 -4.80
CA ASP A 36 -7.33 3.62 -5.11
C ASP A 36 -8.35 3.00 -4.14
N LEU A 37 -8.21 1.72 -3.82
CA LEU A 37 -9.06 1.05 -2.82
C LEU A 37 -8.90 1.66 -1.42
N LEU A 38 -7.67 1.98 -1.02
CA LEU A 38 -7.42 2.66 0.26
C LEU A 38 -8.03 4.07 0.29
N ALA A 39 -7.92 4.83 -0.80
CA ALA A 39 -8.53 6.15 -0.90
C ALA A 39 -10.07 6.09 -0.79
N ARG A 40 -10.69 5.04 -1.33
CA ARG A 40 -12.14 4.79 -1.14
C ARG A 40 -12.48 4.44 0.30
N LEU A 41 -11.62 3.70 0.99
CA LEU A 41 -11.82 3.36 2.40
C LEU A 41 -11.70 4.59 3.29
N ASP A 42 -10.72 5.45 3.03
CA ASP A 42 -10.52 6.73 3.75
C ASP A 42 -11.71 7.68 3.58
N ALA A 43 -12.50 7.54 2.51
CA ALA A 43 -13.69 8.34 2.27
C ALA A 43 -14.95 7.84 3.00
N VAL A 44 -14.87 6.71 3.71
CA VAL A 44 -15.99 6.17 4.48
C VAL A 44 -16.14 6.95 5.78
N ASP A 45 -17.34 7.47 6.05
CA ASP A 45 -17.67 8.07 7.35
C ASP A 45 -17.79 6.98 8.41
N LEU A 46 -16.88 7.00 9.37
CA LEU A 46 -16.84 6.04 10.47
C LEU A 46 -17.62 6.52 11.71
N GLY A 47 -18.15 7.75 11.72
CA GLY A 47 -18.76 8.35 12.90
C GLY A 47 -17.81 8.37 14.10
N GLU A 48 -18.33 8.12 15.30
CA GLU A 48 -17.56 8.07 16.56
C GLU A 48 -16.87 6.71 16.79
N THR A 49 -16.30 6.12 15.73
CA THR A 49 -15.60 4.84 15.86
C THR A 49 -14.16 5.07 16.32
N GLU A 50 -13.80 4.54 17.50
CA GLU A 50 -12.41 4.53 17.96
C GLU A 50 -11.56 3.47 17.23
N PRO A 51 -10.28 3.76 16.92
CA PRO A 51 -9.36 2.76 16.38
C PRO A 51 -9.21 1.57 17.34
N ALA A 52 -9.68 0.39 16.93
CA ALA A 52 -9.52 -0.84 17.70
C ALA A 52 -8.30 -1.63 17.23
N THR A 53 -7.33 -1.86 18.11
CA THR A 53 -6.24 -2.83 17.88
C THR A 53 -6.62 -4.16 18.53
N GLN A 54 -6.95 -5.18 17.72
CA GLN A 54 -7.23 -6.54 18.22
C GLN A 54 -6.07 -7.48 17.90
N TYR A 55 -5.39 -7.98 18.93
CA TYR A 55 -4.45 -9.08 18.79
C TYR A 55 -5.21 -10.41 18.87
N ARG A 56 -5.42 -11.06 17.72
CA ARG A 56 -5.91 -12.44 17.69
C ARG A 56 -4.71 -13.37 17.88
N VAL A 57 -4.58 -13.92 19.08
CA VAL A 57 -3.64 -15.01 19.34
C VAL A 57 -4.38 -16.31 19.05
N LEU A 58 -3.92 -17.03 18.02
CA LEU A 58 -4.33 -18.41 17.74
C LEU A 58 -3.43 -19.36 18.52
#